data_AF-A0AB34ILQ9-F1
#
_entry.id   AF-A0AB34ILQ9-F1
#
_cell.length_a   1.000
_cell.length_b   1.000
_cell.length_c   1.000
_cell.angle_alpha   90.00
_cell.angle_beta   90.00
_cell.angle_gamma   90.00
#
_symmetry.space_group_name_H-M   'P 1'
#
loop_
_entity.id
_entity.type
_entity.pdbx_description
1 polymer ?
#
loop_
_entity_poly.entity_id
_entity_poly.type
_entity_poly.pdbx_seq_one_letter_code
_entity_poly.pdbx_strand_id
1 'polypeptide(L)'
;MPSPLLPLILLLPHGAAAVNKAVARIRGATAANPVSGWVVFEQDESDPLADVTVRVNVSGLSVGEHGFHVHQFGDSRVTKNLSTFGAHFVPFCIPPDVPINGSATADDCQKDATHGLPPSEWRQPGDMGNVLVTGTAPVVLTLVLGQQKMSLTDPLRSIVGRTVVFHSLRDDGSQPYGNTGDPEAYGMIGMKRPDDGATNSALAPTVPKVDKVICTFQGAYPGVPLTGPDVRGSAILQLMEPERPGIVRMRARLEGLSKGNTHSFHFHTWGDMTVAFTDLGSIYSANSIYVDSISVNSPTGVAFYQAEYSADSLLQHVGRSLTIHAGGDSSSPTISAAVCGLANPRATLDLTGSPFAEGDEAPMSGGVLLLVVVTVIVVSAFLGTAVLYFMRVPIPFCGRCLYVDMIALSPPPPPPQGHYADQGKYGSAQRA
;
A
#
# COMPACT_ATOMS: atom_id res chain seq x y z
N MET A 1 24.91 68.79 19.73
CA MET A 1 24.54 67.50 20.34
C MET A 1 23.79 66.71 19.28
N PRO A 2 24.27 65.54 18.82
CA PRO A 2 23.53 64.75 17.85
C PRO A 2 22.43 63.97 18.55
N SER A 3 21.23 63.96 17.97
CA SER A 3 20.06 63.22 18.44
C SER A 3 20.31 61.70 18.37
N PRO A 4 19.80 60.90 19.34
CA PRO A 4 19.95 59.45 19.28
C PRO A 4 18.94 58.89 18.27
N LEU A 5 19.44 58.13 17.30
CA LEU A 5 18.63 57.30 16.42
C LEU A 5 18.15 56.08 17.23
N LEU A 6 16.83 55.95 17.40
CA LEU A 6 16.22 54.72 17.92
C LEU A 6 16.33 53.61 16.85
N PRO A 7 16.79 52.40 17.20
CA PRO A 7 16.78 51.29 16.26
C PRO A 7 15.34 50.84 16.01
N LEU A 8 14.91 50.89 14.74
CA LEU A 8 13.68 50.27 14.29
C LEU A 8 13.88 48.74 14.33
N ILE A 9 13.47 48.12 15.43
CA ILE A 9 13.41 46.66 15.53
C ILE A 9 12.24 46.19 14.65
N LEU A 10 12.57 45.74 13.45
CA LEU A 10 11.65 45.06 12.56
C LEU A 10 11.37 43.66 13.14
N LEU A 11 10.33 43.56 13.97
CA LEU A 11 9.74 42.27 14.36
C LEU A 11 9.09 41.66 13.12
N LEU A 12 9.83 40.84 12.37
CA LEU A 12 9.24 39.94 11.40
C LEU A 12 8.36 38.95 12.18
N PRO A 13 7.06 38.85 11.88
CA PRO A 13 6.24 37.79 12.45
C PRO A 13 6.84 36.47 11.94
N HIS A 14 7.40 35.68 12.85
CA HIS A 14 7.68 34.28 12.58
C HIS A 14 6.32 33.59 12.48
N GLY A 15 5.73 33.61 11.28
CA GLY A 15 4.61 32.73 10.98
C GLY A 15 5.05 31.31 11.31
N ALA A 16 4.26 30.59 12.10
CA ALA A 16 4.49 29.17 12.30
C ALA A 16 4.65 28.53 10.91
N ALA A 17 5.73 27.76 10.71
CA ALA A 17 5.95 27.05 9.45
C ALA A 17 4.69 26.24 9.13
N ALA A 18 4.24 26.28 7.88
CA ALA A 18 3.08 25.52 7.46
C ALA A 18 3.41 24.02 7.54
N VAL A 19 2.47 23.21 8.03
CA VAL A 19 2.68 21.79 8.34
C VAL A 19 1.62 20.95 7.64
N ASN A 20 2.06 19.98 6.87
CA ASN A 20 1.19 18.93 6.35
C ASN A 20 0.86 17.94 7.47
N LYS A 21 -0.40 17.52 7.53
CA LYS A 21 -0.88 16.60 8.58
C LYS A 21 -1.66 15.42 7.99
N ALA A 22 -1.37 14.23 8.49
CA ALA A 22 -2.17 13.03 8.23
C ALA A 22 -2.53 12.35 9.55
N VAL A 23 -3.58 11.53 9.54
CA VAL A 23 -4.07 10.86 10.73
C VAL A 23 -4.65 9.50 10.41
N ALA A 24 -4.40 8.53 11.29
CA ALA A 24 -5.07 7.25 11.30
C ALA A 24 -5.84 7.10 12.61
N ARG A 25 -7.16 6.89 12.53
CA ARG A 25 -7.94 6.45 13.69
C ARG A 25 -7.71 4.96 13.89
N ILE A 26 -7.14 4.61 15.04
CA ILE A 26 -6.75 3.25 15.37
C ILE A 26 -7.94 2.49 15.95
N ARG A 27 -8.07 1.24 15.51
CA ARG A 27 -9.04 0.27 16.01
C ARG A 27 -8.44 -1.13 16.07
N GLY A 28 -9.03 -1.99 16.89
CA GLY A 28 -8.66 -3.40 16.94
C GLY A 28 -8.76 -4.11 15.59
N ALA A 29 -7.82 -5.02 15.32
CA ALA A 29 -7.82 -5.91 14.16
C ALA A 29 -9.05 -6.82 14.13
N THR A 30 -9.52 -7.23 15.30
CA THR A 30 -10.73 -8.04 15.46
C THR A 30 -11.64 -7.47 16.54
N ALA A 31 -12.85 -8.03 16.66
CA ALA A 31 -13.77 -7.64 17.72
C ALA A 31 -13.24 -7.93 19.14
N ALA A 32 -12.27 -8.85 19.26
CA ALA A 32 -11.65 -9.22 20.52
C ALA A 32 -10.53 -8.26 20.96
N ASN A 33 -10.06 -7.37 20.08
CA ASN A 33 -9.05 -6.38 20.39
C ASN A 33 -9.75 -5.04 20.70
N PRO A 34 -9.93 -4.63 21.97
CA PRO A 34 -10.61 -3.39 22.33
C PRO A 34 -9.73 -2.15 22.13
N VAL A 35 -8.89 -2.16 21.09
CA VAL A 35 -7.91 -1.11 20.81
C VAL A 35 -8.61 0.10 20.22
N SER A 36 -8.29 1.29 20.71
CA SER A 36 -8.78 2.55 20.18
C SER A 36 -7.75 3.66 20.35
N GLY A 37 -7.82 4.68 19.49
CA GLY A 37 -6.94 5.83 19.57
C GLY A 37 -6.65 6.43 18.21
N TRP A 38 -5.49 7.06 18.08
CA TRP A 38 -5.04 7.67 16.84
C TRP A 38 -3.52 7.67 16.72
N VAL A 39 -3.06 7.78 15.47
CA VAL A 39 -1.68 8.12 15.11
C VAL A 39 -1.74 9.33 14.19
N VAL A 40 -1.04 10.41 14.55
CA VAL A 40 -0.94 11.64 13.76
C VAL A 40 0.47 11.76 13.21
N PHE A 41 0.57 12.17 11.95
CA PHE A 41 1.81 12.44 11.24
C PHE A 41 1.86 13.92 10.90
N GLU A 42 2.99 14.57 11.18
CA GLU A 42 3.22 15.99 10.90
C GLU A 42 4.54 16.15 10.14
N GLN A 43 4.54 16.91 9.05
CA GLN A 43 5.72 17.18 8.22
C GLN A 43 5.75 18.66 7.83
N ASP A 44 6.93 19.28 7.84
CA ASP A 44 7.13 20.62 7.30
C ASP A 44 6.65 20.69 5.84
N GLU A 45 5.78 21.64 5.51
CA GLU A 45 5.24 21.78 4.14
C GLU A 45 6.28 22.30 3.14
N SER A 46 7.36 22.93 3.61
CA SER A 46 8.39 23.52 2.75
C SER A 46 9.39 22.51 2.18
N ASP A 47 9.47 21.31 2.76
CA ASP A 47 10.37 20.24 2.32
C ASP A 47 9.65 18.88 2.31
N PRO A 48 9.36 18.30 1.13
CA PRO A 48 8.67 17.02 1.01
C PRO A 48 9.46 15.84 1.59
N LEU A 49 10.77 15.99 1.86
CA LEU A 49 11.62 14.96 2.45
C LEU A 49 12.08 15.29 3.88
N ALA A 50 11.52 16.34 4.50
CA ALA A 50 11.73 16.62 5.91
C ALA A 50 11.26 15.47 6.80
N ASP A 51 11.87 15.36 7.98
CA ASP A 51 11.54 14.37 8.98
C ASP A 51 10.04 14.41 9.33
N VAL A 52 9.44 13.23 9.47
CA VAL A 52 8.03 13.09 9.84
C VAL A 52 7.94 12.87 11.35
N THR A 53 7.22 13.76 12.03
CA THR A 53 6.87 13.59 13.44
C THR A 53 5.64 12.70 13.55
N VAL A 54 5.76 11.58 14.26
CA VAL A 54 4.68 10.61 14.50
C VAL A 54 4.25 10.69 15.96
N ARG A 55 3.00 11.04 16.20
CA ARG A 55 2.38 11.12 17.53
C ARG A 55 1.39 9.98 17.68
N VAL A 56 1.59 9.14 18.68
CA VAL A 56 0.75 7.99 18.99
C VAL A 56 -0.03 8.28 20.27
N ASN A 57 -1.34 8.01 20.25
CA ASN A 57 -2.18 7.95 21.44
C ASN A 57 -3.16 6.79 21.29
N VAL A 58 -2.84 5.66 21.91
CA VAL A 58 -3.59 4.40 21.75
C VAL A 58 -3.82 3.73 23.10
N SER A 59 -4.99 3.16 23.29
CA SER A 59 -5.38 2.39 24.47
C SER A 59 -5.85 0.99 24.08
N GLY A 60 -5.74 0.03 24.99
CA GLY A 60 -6.30 -1.32 24.82
C GLY A 60 -5.42 -2.31 24.06
N LEU A 61 -4.19 -1.94 23.71
CA LEU A 61 -3.16 -2.90 23.29
C LEU A 61 -2.80 -3.81 24.48
N SER A 62 -2.43 -5.04 24.19
CA SER A 62 -1.91 -5.97 25.19
C SER A 62 -0.57 -5.48 25.80
N VAL A 63 -0.19 -6.00 26.96
CA VAL A 63 1.07 -5.61 27.62
C VAL A 63 2.23 -6.27 26.90
N GLY A 64 3.21 -5.48 26.48
CA GLY A 64 4.37 -5.95 25.72
C GLY A 64 4.92 -4.92 24.75
N GLU A 65 5.87 -5.34 23.92
CA GLU A 65 6.34 -4.56 22.77
C GLU A 65 5.55 -5.00 21.52
N HIS A 66 5.12 -4.01 20.74
CA HIS A 66 4.35 -4.21 19.52
C HIS A 66 5.11 -3.64 18.34
N GLY A 67 5.41 -4.46 17.34
CA GLY A 67 5.90 -4.00 16.05
C GLY A 67 4.92 -3.00 15.45
N PHE A 68 5.44 -1.93 14.88
CA PHE A 68 4.67 -0.76 14.48
C PHE A 68 5.10 -0.30 13.09
N HIS A 69 4.25 -0.52 12.09
CA HIS A 69 4.62 -0.30 10.68
C HIS A 69 3.51 0.36 9.87
N VAL A 70 3.90 1.07 8.82
CA VAL A 70 3.02 1.43 7.71
C VAL A 70 3.09 0.31 6.67
N HIS A 71 1.94 -0.19 6.22
CA HIS A 71 1.80 -1.20 5.18
C HIS A 71 1.48 -0.60 3.82
N GLN A 72 1.76 -1.35 2.76
CA GLN A 72 1.67 -0.87 1.38
C GLN A 72 0.29 -0.30 1.02
N PHE A 73 -0.81 -0.91 1.47
CA PHE A 73 -2.15 -0.58 1.02
C PHE A 73 -3.06 -0.09 2.14
N GLY A 74 -3.94 0.86 1.80
CA GLY A 74 -5.07 1.30 2.62
C GLY A 74 -6.30 0.43 2.39
N ASP A 75 -6.13 -0.90 2.37
CA ASP A 75 -7.20 -1.85 2.11
C ASP A 75 -7.47 -2.69 3.36
N SER A 76 -8.48 -2.27 4.11
CA SER A 76 -8.84 -2.86 5.40
C SER A 76 -10.01 -3.83 5.33
N ARG A 77 -10.23 -4.48 4.18
CA ARG A 77 -11.25 -5.54 4.03
C ARG A 77 -10.93 -6.79 4.84
N VAL A 78 -9.65 -7.16 4.95
CA VAL A 78 -9.20 -8.28 5.77
C VAL A 78 -8.22 -7.76 6.82
N THR A 79 -8.66 -7.73 8.07
CA THR A 79 -7.95 -7.07 9.17
C THR A 79 -7.25 -8.05 10.11
N LYS A 80 -7.72 -9.30 10.13
CA LYS A 80 -7.18 -10.39 10.96
C LYS A 80 -5.83 -10.92 10.48
N ASN A 81 -5.44 -10.57 9.25
CA ASN A 81 -4.16 -10.92 8.66
C ASN A 81 -3.76 -9.83 7.67
N LEU A 82 -2.48 -9.79 7.32
CA LEU A 82 -1.89 -8.73 6.49
C LEU A 82 -2.25 -8.80 5.00
N SER A 83 -3.16 -9.70 4.59
CA SER A 83 -3.35 -10.04 3.17
C SER A 83 -3.77 -8.85 2.31
N THR A 84 -4.66 -7.99 2.80
CA THR A 84 -5.11 -6.81 2.06
C THR A 84 -4.25 -5.59 2.31
N PHE A 85 -3.68 -5.43 3.52
CA PHE A 85 -2.70 -4.38 3.82
C PHE A 85 -1.41 -4.52 2.99
N GLY A 86 -1.03 -5.74 2.63
CA GLY A 86 0.22 -6.05 1.95
C GLY A 86 1.42 -6.09 2.90
N ALA A 87 2.62 -6.16 2.32
CA ALA A 87 3.87 -6.06 3.07
C ALA A 87 4.05 -4.65 3.66
N HIS A 88 5.12 -4.46 4.42
CA HIS A 88 5.52 -3.14 4.88
C HIS A 88 5.69 -2.21 3.68
N PHE A 89 5.42 -0.93 3.89
CA PHE A 89 5.51 0.07 2.85
C PHE A 89 6.95 0.16 2.34
N VAL A 90 7.08 -0.10 1.03
CA VAL A 90 8.25 0.26 0.24
C VAL A 90 7.79 1.16 -0.91
N PRO A 91 8.49 2.28 -1.19
CA PRO A 91 8.30 2.98 -2.45
C PRO A 91 8.57 1.97 -3.55
N PHE A 92 7.78 2.01 -4.63
CA PHE A 92 8.06 1.13 -5.75
C PHE A 92 9.50 1.40 -6.18
N CYS A 93 10.36 0.41 -5.98
CA CYS A 93 11.74 0.47 -6.44
C CYS A 93 11.65 0.55 -7.94
N ILE A 94 11.77 1.77 -8.44
CA ILE A 94 11.66 2.06 -9.86
C ILE A 94 12.77 1.22 -10.54
N PRO A 95 12.42 0.39 -11.55
CA PRO A 95 13.43 -0.30 -12.34
C PRO A 95 14.49 0.69 -12.83
N PRO A 96 15.78 0.32 -12.87
CA PRO A 96 16.90 1.23 -13.15
C PRO A 96 16.81 1.95 -14.51
N ASP A 97 15.86 1.57 -15.35
CA ASP A 97 15.59 2.07 -16.70
C ASP A 97 14.47 3.12 -16.81
N VAL A 98 13.78 3.49 -15.71
CA VAL A 98 12.85 4.64 -15.73
C VAL A 98 13.62 5.91 -15.32
N PRO A 99 13.75 6.91 -16.20
CA PRO A 99 14.39 8.17 -15.86
C PRO A 99 13.52 8.92 -14.85
N ILE A 100 13.95 8.93 -13.60
CA ILE A 100 13.43 9.84 -12.59
C ILE A 100 14.33 11.07 -12.65
N ASN A 101 13.75 12.26 -12.75
CA ASN A 101 14.49 13.48 -12.45
C ASN A 101 14.82 13.51 -10.94
N GLY A 102 15.87 12.75 -10.56
CA GLY A 102 16.71 13.00 -9.39
C GLY A 102 16.32 12.43 -8.01
N SER A 103 15.99 11.14 -7.82
CA SER A 103 15.93 10.65 -6.40
C SER A 103 16.08 9.16 -6.06
N ALA A 104 16.10 8.19 -6.98
CA ALA A 104 16.36 6.80 -6.58
C ALA A 104 17.54 6.23 -7.34
N THR A 105 18.65 6.03 -6.64
CA THR A 105 19.77 5.21 -7.12
C THR A 105 19.47 3.73 -6.84
N ALA A 106 20.18 2.81 -7.49
CA ALA A 106 20.06 1.37 -7.20
C ALA A 106 20.35 1.03 -5.71
N ASP A 107 21.18 1.83 -5.04
CA ASP A 107 21.49 1.71 -3.61
C ASP A 107 20.29 2.07 -2.71
N ASP A 108 19.55 3.12 -3.07
CA ASP A 108 18.35 3.53 -2.31
C ASP A 108 17.25 2.46 -2.34
N CYS A 109 17.12 1.75 -3.47
CA CYS A 109 16.18 0.62 -3.58
C CYS A 109 16.56 -0.52 -2.62
N GLN A 110 17.84 -0.82 -2.45
CA GLN A 110 18.27 -1.89 -1.54
C GLN A 110 18.05 -1.49 -0.07
N LYS A 111 18.35 -0.24 0.27
CA LYS A 111 18.10 0.33 1.60
C LYS A 111 16.63 0.34 1.98
N ASP A 112 15.74 0.62 1.01
CA ASP A 112 14.30 0.65 1.21
C ASP A 112 13.63 -0.72 1.10
N ALA A 113 14.27 -1.71 0.46
CA ALA A 113 13.74 -3.07 0.38
C ALA A 113 14.07 -3.93 1.61
N THR A 114 15.14 -3.59 2.33
CA THR A 114 15.61 -4.32 3.51
C THR A 114 14.82 -3.90 4.73
N HIS A 115 14.19 -4.84 5.43
CA HIS A 115 13.53 -4.52 6.71
C HIS A 115 14.56 -4.12 7.78
N GLY A 116 14.21 -3.24 8.70
CA GLY A 116 15.09 -2.86 9.80
C GLY A 116 14.43 -1.90 10.79
N LEU A 117 15.16 -1.54 11.84
CA LEU A 117 14.65 -0.69 12.92
C LEU A 117 15.14 0.76 12.76
N PRO A 118 14.30 1.78 13.03
CA PRO A 118 14.80 3.16 13.17
C PRO A 118 15.90 3.27 14.24
N PRO A 119 16.91 4.14 14.05
CA PRO A 119 17.06 5.12 12.97
C PRO A 119 17.89 4.62 11.77
N SER A 120 17.97 3.30 11.53
CA SER A 120 18.75 2.73 10.42
C SER A 120 18.33 3.32 9.06
N GLU A 121 19.29 3.59 8.18
CA GLU A 121 19.03 3.87 6.77
C GLU A 121 18.74 2.59 5.98
N TRP A 122 19.14 1.42 6.49
CA TRP A 122 18.79 0.11 5.95
C TRP A 122 17.52 -0.38 6.66
N ARG A 123 16.37 0.14 6.20
CA ARG A 123 15.04 -0.21 6.69
C ARG A 123 14.01 0.14 5.64
N GLN A 124 12.88 -0.57 5.65
CA GLN A 124 11.76 -0.21 4.81
C GLN A 124 11.18 1.12 5.31
N PRO A 125 10.74 2.00 4.40
CA PRO A 125 10.01 3.22 4.77
C PRO A 125 8.88 3.03 5.75
N GLY A 126 8.16 1.91 5.65
CA GLY A 126 7.12 1.54 6.58
C GLY A 126 7.58 1.15 7.98
N ASP A 127 8.87 0.82 8.18
CA ASP A 127 9.36 0.32 9.47
C ASP A 127 9.52 1.46 10.49
N MET A 128 8.64 1.52 11.51
CA MET A 128 8.70 2.51 12.58
C MET A 128 9.19 1.95 13.91
N GLY A 129 9.53 0.66 13.97
CA GLY A 129 10.08 -0.02 15.14
C GLY A 129 9.00 -0.55 16.07
N ASN A 130 9.13 -0.25 17.37
CA ASN A 130 8.28 -0.83 18.41
C ASN A 130 7.58 0.23 19.27
N VAL A 131 6.40 -0.12 19.77
CA VAL A 131 5.68 0.60 20.81
C VAL A 131 5.60 -0.27 22.06
N LEU A 132 6.07 0.26 23.21
CA LEU A 132 6.04 -0.44 24.49
C LEU A 132 4.77 -0.08 25.27
N VAL A 133 4.01 -1.12 25.65
CA VAL A 133 2.84 -1.03 26.52
C VAL A 133 3.19 -1.63 27.88
N THR A 134 3.23 -0.81 28.92
CA THR A 134 3.62 -1.24 30.28
C THR A 134 2.43 -1.60 31.19
N GLY A 135 1.21 -1.28 30.78
CA GLY A 135 0.00 -1.47 31.57
C GLY A 135 -1.26 -1.05 30.81
N THR A 136 -2.32 -0.73 31.54
CA THR A 136 -3.64 -0.41 30.97
C THR A 136 -3.83 1.07 30.61
N ALA A 137 -2.90 1.94 31.00
CA ALA A 137 -2.94 3.35 30.65
C ALA A 137 -2.74 3.54 29.14
N PRO A 138 -3.31 4.61 28.54
CA PRO A 138 -3.03 4.95 27.14
C PRO A 138 -1.53 5.12 26.90
N VAL A 139 -1.02 4.53 25.82
CA VAL A 139 0.33 4.80 25.32
C VAL A 139 0.32 6.12 24.57
N VAL A 140 1.09 7.09 25.08
CA VAL A 140 1.32 8.37 24.44
C VAL A 140 2.80 8.50 24.13
N LEU A 141 3.14 8.55 22.84
CA LEU A 141 4.52 8.57 22.35
C LEU A 141 4.67 9.57 21.20
N THR A 142 5.85 10.19 21.10
CA THR A 142 6.25 10.96 19.92
C THR A 142 7.55 10.39 19.38
N LEU A 143 7.57 10.09 18.09
CA LEU A 143 8.74 9.63 17.33
C LEU A 143 9.04 10.66 16.24
N VAL A 144 10.31 10.81 15.90
CA VAL A 144 10.73 11.60 14.72
C VAL A 144 11.43 10.63 13.78
N LEU A 145 10.84 10.42 12.60
CA LEU A 145 11.34 9.49 11.59
C LEU A 145 11.97 10.29 10.45
N GLY A 146 13.30 10.18 10.35
CA GLY A 146 14.07 10.85 9.31
C GLY A 146 14.58 9.90 8.22
N GLN A 147 15.81 10.15 7.77
CA GLN A 147 16.49 9.40 6.70
C GLN A 147 15.71 9.42 5.37
N GLN A 148 14.85 10.43 5.17
CA GLN A 148 13.98 10.56 4.00
C GLN A 148 13.13 9.30 3.75
N LYS A 149 12.75 8.59 4.81
CA LYS A 149 12.10 7.29 4.65
C LYS A 149 10.65 7.43 4.23
N MET A 150 9.93 8.38 4.80
CA MET A 150 8.51 8.62 4.50
C MET A 150 8.23 10.10 4.35
N SER A 151 7.09 10.42 3.77
CA SER A 151 6.63 11.77 3.51
C SER A 151 5.10 11.86 3.60
N LEU A 152 4.56 13.08 3.62
CA LEU A 152 3.14 13.36 3.43
C LEU A 152 2.81 13.95 2.06
N THR A 153 3.80 14.26 1.24
CA THR A 153 3.61 14.94 -0.07
C THR A 153 4.51 14.42 -1.19
N ASP A 154 5.57 13.67 -0.87
CA ASP A 154 6.50 13.14 -1.86
C ASP A 154 5.80 12.16 -2.82
N PRO A 155 6.04 12.30 -4.15
CA PRO A 155 5.46 11.43 -5.18
C PRO A 155 5.62 9.92 -4.96
N LEU A 156 6.71 9.47 -4.33
CA LEU A 156 7.01 8.05 -4.12
C LEU A 156 6.79 7.63 -2.67
N ARG A 157 7.16 8.52 -1.74
CA ARG A 157 7.33 8.22 -0.31
C ARG A 157 6.12 8.58 0.54
N SER A 158 5.07 9.14 -0.06
CA SER A 158 3.88 9.50 0.69
C SER A 158 3.19 8.27 1.32
N ILE A 159 2.83 8.41 2.60
CA ILE A 159 2.08 7.41 3.37
C ILE A 159 0.57 7.67 3.39
N VAL A 160 0.10 8.77 2.80
CA VAL A 160 -1.34 9.08 2.73
C VAL A 160 -2.06 8.00 1.92
N GLY A 161 -3.14 7.48 2.47
CA GLY A 161 -3.90 6.37 1.90
C GLY A 161 -3.33 4.97 2.16
N ARG A 162 -2.28 4.85 2.98
CA ARG A 162 -1.76 3.57 3.45
C ARG A 162 -2.37 3.18 4.80
N THR A 163 -1.96 2.04 5.36
CA THR A 163 -2.44 1.59 6.68
C THR A 163 -1.30 1.58 7.68
N VAL A 164 -1.52 2.12 8.88
CA VAL A 164 -0.65 1.86 10.03
C VAL A 164 -1.15 0.63 10.79
N VAL A 165 -0.24 -0.24 11.22
CA VAL A 165 -0.54 -1.49 11.93
C VAL A 165 0.31 -1.59 13.20
N PHE A 166 -0.33 -1.96 14.30
CA PHE A 166 0.31 -2.46 15.52
C PHE A 166 0.19 -3.97 15.51
N HIS A 167 1.31 -4.66 15.60
CA HIS A 167 1.37 -6.11 15.60
C HIS A 167 1.34 -6.70 17.01
N SER A 168 1.05 -7.99 17.12
CA SER A 168 0.93 -8.70 18.38
C SER A 168 2.26 -9.01 19.07
N LEU A 169 3.38 -8.98 18.36
CA LEU A 169 4.73 -9.23 18.88
C LEU A 169 5.68 -8.09 18.55
N ARG A 170 6.80 -8.06 19.27
CA ARG A 170 7.93 -7.18 19.04
C ARG A 170 8.51 -7.37 17.64
N ASP A 171 8.86 -6.27 17.00
CA ASP A 171 9.78 -6.24 15.86
C ASP A 171 11.23 -6.49 16.33
N ASP A 172 11.80 -7.62 15.91
CA ASP A 172 13.17 -8.04 16.19
C ASP A 172 14.20 -7.58 15.14
N GLY A 173 13.76 -6.91 14.06
CA GLY A 173 14.59 -6.43 12.95
C GLY A 173 15.03 -7.52 11.97
N SER A 174 14.58 -8.77 12.13
CA SER A 174 14.94 -9.87 11.23
C SER A 174 14.23 -9.79 9.88
N GLN A 175 14.86 -10.32 8.83
CA GLN A 175 14.23 -10.37 7.51
C GLN A 175 13.14 -11.46 7.45
N PRO A 176 12.06 -11.26 6.66
CA PRO A 176 11.80 -10.06 5.86
C PRO A 176 10.98 -8.98 6.57
N TYR A 177 10.37 -9.24 7.74
CA TYR A 177 9.37 -8.35 8.37
C TYR A 177 9.37 -8.37 9.92
N GLY A 178 10.51 -8.73 10.55
CA GLY A 178 10.72 -8.52 11.98
C GLY A 178 10.06 -9.51 12.94
N ASN A 179 9.49 -10.61 12.45
CA ASN A 179 8.76 -11.63 13.26
C ASN A 179 7.66 -11.06 14.17
N THR A 180 6.97 -10.02 13.68
CA THR A 180 6.05 -9.18 14.48
C THR A 180 4.70 -9.84 14.77
N GLY A 181 4.39 -10.98 14.14
CA GLY A 181 3.13 -11.68 14.34
C GLY A 181 1.93 -11.01 13.66
N ASP A 182 0.73 -11.44 14.04
CA ASP A 182 -0.52 -10.97 13.45
C ASP A 182 -0.86 -9.53 13.87
N PRO A 183 -1.66 -8.78 13.08
CA PRO A 183 -2.17 -7.47 13.46
C PRO A 183 -3.02 -7.54 14.73
N GLU A 184 -2.73 -6.65 15.68
CA GLU A 184 -3.54 -6.42 16.86
C GLU A 184 -4.44 -5.18 16.69
N ALA A 185 -3.94 -4.15 16.01
CA ALA A 185 -4.69 -2.94 15.68
C ALA A 185 -4.22 -2.31 14.36
N TYR A 186 -5.08 -1.49 13.76
CA TYR A 186 -4.76 -0.79 12.53
C TYR A 186 -5.52 0.53 12.39
N GLY A 187 -5.11 1.37 11.46
CA GLY A 187 -5.88 2.51 10.97
C GLY A 187 -5.43 2.96 9.58
N MET A 188 -6.37 3.32 8.73
CA MET A 188 -6.04 3.92 7.43
C MET A 188 -5.61 5.38 7.62
N ILE A 189 -4.56 5.79 6.93
CA ILE A 189 -3.95 7.12 7.01
C ILE A 189 -4.70 8.06 6.07
N GLY A 190 -5.54 8.92 6.62
CA GLY A 190 -6.26 9.98 5.91
C GLY A 190 -5.57 11.33 6.02
N MET A 191 -5.91 12.26 5.13
CA MET A 191 -5.55 13.67 5.28
C MET A 191 -6.26 14.22 6.52
N LYS A 192 -5.48 14.78 7.44
CA LYS A 192 -6.00 15.34 8.68
C LYS A 192 -6.71 16.66 8.39
N ARG A 193 -7.83 16.92 9.07
CA ARG A 193 -8.43 18.25 9.06
C ARG A 193 -7.43 19.25 9.68
N PRO A 194 -7.06 20.34 9.00
CA PRO A 194 -6.19 21.36 9.58
C PRO A 194 -6.89 22.03 10.77
N ASP A 195 -6.08 22.57 11.68
CA ASP A 195 -6.58 23.46 12.74
C ASP A 195 -7.09 24.76 12.12
N ASP A 196 -7.98 25.48 12.80
CA ASP A 196 -8.64 26.67 12.24
C ASP A 196 -7.63 27.69 11.70
N GLY A 197 -7.77 28.03 10.40
CA GLY A 197 -6.91 28.98 9.70
C GLY A 197 -5.61 28.39 9.12
N ALA A 198 -5.31 27.11 9.34
CA ALA A 198 -4.19 26.42 8.72
C ALA A 198 -4.58 25.75 7.39
N THR A 199 -3.61 25.57 6.50
CA THR A 199 -3.73 24.75 5.29
C THR A 199 -3.20 23.34 5.56
N ASN A 200 -3.59 22.40 4.70
CA ASN A 200 -2.99 21.07 4.67
C ASN A 200 -2.95 20.59 3.22
N SER A 201 -1.73 20.37 2.73
CA SER A 201 -1.44 19.98 1.34
C SER A 201 -0.98 18.53 1.25
N ALA A 202 -1.13 17.73 2.33
CA ALA A 202 -0.83 16.31 2.33
C ALA A 202 -1.52 15.61 1.14
N LEU A 203 -0.79 14.75 0.45
CA LEU A 203 -1.22 14.12 -0.79
C LEU A 203 -0.70 12.70 -0.87
N ALA A 204 -1.50 11.79 -1.42
CA ALA A 204 -1.10 10.42 -1.71
C ALA A 204 0.09 10.35 -2.71
N PRO A 205 0.81 9.22 -2.78
CA PRO A 205 1.89 9.07 -3.75
C PRO A 205 1.33 9.15 -5.17
N THR A 206 2.04 9.85 -6.05
CA THR A 206 1.69 10.02 -7.46
C THR A 206 2.43 9.03 -8.36
N VAL A 207 3.43 8.32 -7.83
CA VAL A 207 4.22 7.33 -8.55
C VAL A 207 4.23 6.00 -7.77
N PRO A 208 3.81 4.89 -8.41
CA PRO A 208 3.13 4.83 -9.70
C PRO A 208 1.78 5.55 -9.64
N LYS A 209 1.21 5.82 -10.81
CA LYS A 209 -0.13 6.40 -10.93
C LYS A 209 -1.12 5.57 -10.11
N VAL A 210 -1.94 6.24 -9.29
CA VAL A 210 -3.00 5.58 -8.53
C VAL A 210 -4.08 5.08 -9.48
N ASP A 211 -4.18 3.76 -9.65
CA ASP A 211 -5.10 3.07 -10.55
C ASP A 211 -6.30 2.45 -9.81
N LYS A 212 -6.21 2.24 -8.50
CA LYS A 212 -7.29 1.65 -7.71
C LYS A 212 -7.34 2.24 -6.30
N VAL A 213 -8.54 2.65 -5.89
CA VAL A 213 -8.85 3.23 -4.57
C VAL A 213 -9.95 2.41 -3.92
N ILE A 214 -9.85 2.21 -2.61
CA ILE A 214 -10.87 1.51 -1.84
C ILE A 214 -11.27 2.30 -0.59
N CYS A 215 -12.56 2.40 -0.33
CA CYS A 215 -13.11 2.96 0.90
C CYS A 215 -13.85 1.84 1.62
N THR A 216 -13.37 1.43 2.80
CA THR A 216 -13.95 0.32 3.57
C THR A 216 -14.72 0.86 4.77
N PHE A 217 -16.03 0.66 4.75
CA PHE A 217 -16.94 0.98 5.85
C PHE A 217 -16.89 -0.13 6.89
N GLN A 218 -16.47 0.24 8.09
CA GLN A 218 -16.15 -0.69 9.17
C GLN A 218 -17.05 -0.44 10.36
N GLY A 219 -18.38 -0.51 10.16
CA GLY A 219 -19.42 -0.75 11.16
C GLY A 219 -19.23 -0.29 12.62
N ALA A 220 -19.86 -1.02 13.54
CA ALA A 220 -19.69 -0.87 14.98
C ALA A 220 -18.26 -1.18 15.42
N TYR A 221 -17.76 -0.39 16.38
CA TYR A 221 -16.58 -0.77 17.15
C TYR A 221 -17.01 -1.64 18.34
N PRO A 222 -16.23 -2.66 18.73
CA PRO A 222 -16.36 -3.28 20.03
C PRO A 222 -16.16 -2.22 21.13
N GLY A 223 -17.10 -2.10 22.06
CA GLY A 223 -16.98 -1.20 23.22
C GLY A 223 -17.34 0.27 22.95
N VAL A 224 -17.62 0.68 21.71
CA VAL A 224 -18.20 2.00 21.41
C VAL A 224 -19.65 1.78 20.93
N PRO A 225 -20.66 2.22 21.70
CA PRO A 225 -22.05 2.10 21.29
C PRO A 225 -22.25 2.76 19.92
N LEU A 226 -22.81 2.01 18.96
CA LEU A 226 -23.27 2.61 17.73
C LEU A 226 -24.42 3.58 18.04
N THR A 227 -24.25 4.83 17.65
CA THR A 227 -25.32 5.85 17.69
C THR A 227 -26.16 5.85 16.41
N GLY A 228 -25.96 4.87 15.52
CA GLY A 228 -26.61 4.78 14.21
C GLY A 228 -26.53 3.36 13.59
N PRO A 229 -26.94 3.19 12.33
CA PRO A 229 -26.92 1.89 11.65
C PRO A 229 -25.50 1.34 11.51
N ASP A 230 -25.36 0.02 11.65
CA ASP A 230 -24.08 -0.70 11.50
C ASP A 230 -23.73 -0.88 10.02
N VAL A 231 -23.33 0.21 9.36
CA VAL A 231 -23.03 0.19 7.93
C VAL A 231 -21.66 -0.43 7.68
N ARG A 232 -21.63 -1.47 6.85
CA ARG A 232 -20.43 -2.23 6.52
C ARG A 232 -20.30 -2.46 5.02
N GLY A 233 -19.07 -2.67 4.55
CA GLY A 233 -18.80 -3.02 3.16
C GLY A 233 -17.74 -2.12 2.54
N SER A 234 -17.69 -2.08 1.22
CA SER A 234 -16.63 -1.37 0.52
C SER A 234 -17.11 -0.74 -0.78
N ALA A 235 -16.48 0.37 -1.13
CA ALA A 235 -16.52 0.97 -2.46
C ALA A 235 -15.13 0.91 -3.08
N ILE A 236 -15.04 0.48 -4.35
CA ILE A 236 -13.80 0.46 -5.13
C ILE A 236 -13.97 1.38 -6.33
N LEU A 237 -12.98 2.25 -6.55
CA LEU A 237 -12.80 3.03 -7.77
C LEU A 237 -11.59 2.44 -8.50
N GLN A 238 -11.73 2.20 -9.80
CA GLN A 238 -10.65 1.63 -10.61
C GLN A 238 -10.56 2.38 -11.94
N LEU A 239 -9.37 2.84 -12.30
CA LEU A 239 -9.04 3.24 -13.66
C LEU A 239 -9.13 2.00 -14.54
N MET A 240 -9.88 2.10 -15.63
CA MET A 240 -10.07 1.00 -16.58
C MET A 240 -8.95 0.96 -17.63
N GLU A 241 -7.74 1.39 -17.25
CA GLU A 241 -6.57 1.42 -18.12
C GLU A 241 -5.83 0.07 -18.12
N PRO A 242 -5.25 -0.36 -19.25
CA PRO A 242 -5.19 0.34 -20.53
C PRO A 242 -6.43 0.16 -21.44
N GLU A 243 -7.39 -0.68 -21.06
CA GLU A 243 -8.49 -1.10 -21.94
C GLU A 243 -9.44 0.04 -22.34
N ARG A 244 -9.70 0.96 -21.40
CA ARG A 244 -10.58 2.14 -21.54
C ARG A 244 -9.97 3.35 -20.82
N PRO A 245 -8.97 4.01 -21.43
CA PRO A 245 -8.31 5.18 -20.85
C PRO A 245 -9.28 6.32 -20.55
N GLY A 246 -9.03 7.03 -19.45
CA GLY A 246 -9.89 8.14 -19.00
C GLY A 246 -11.26 7.71 -18.49
N ILE A 247 -11.48 6.40 -18.26
CA ILE A 247 -12.68 5.88 -17.61
C ILE A 247 -12.32 5.34 -16.22
N VAL A 248 -13.06 5.81 -15.22
CA VAL A 248 -13.08 5.25 -13.87
C VAL A 248 -14.37 4.47 -13.69
N ARG A 249 -14.28 3.22 -13.24
CA ARG A 249 -15.44 2.46 -12.77
C ARG A 249 -15.45 2.48 -11.24
N MET A 250 -16.55 2.98 -10.67
CA MET A 250 -16.82 2.86 -9.24
C MET A 250 -17.85 1.76 -9.01
N ARG A 251 -17.58 0.86 -8.07
CA ARG A 251 -18.50 -0.17 -7.60
C ARG A 251 -18.57 -0.12 -6.08
N ALA A 252 -19.72 -0.40 -5.49
CA ALA A 252 -19.84 -0.56 -4.04
C ALA A 252 -20.81 -1.68 -3.69
N ARG A 253 -20.55 -2.33 -2.56
CA ARG A 253 -21.47 -3.23 -1.88
C ARG A 253 -21.48 -2.84 -0.40
N LEU A 254 -22.63 -2.37 0.06
CA LEU A 254 -22.83 -1.88 1.43
C LEU A 254 -23.99 -2.63 2.09
N GLU A 255 -23.85 -2.93 3.37
CA GLU A 255 -24.86 -3.61 4.19
C GLU A 255 -25.20 -2.74 5.40
N GLY A 256 -26.35 -3.01 6.03
CA GLY A 256 -26.79 -2.28 7.23
C GLY A 256 -27.53 -0.97 6.95
N LEU A 257 -27.77 -0.64 5.68
CA LEU A 257 -28.58 0.51 5.27
C LEU A 257 -30.08 0.17 5.34
N SER A 258 -30.91 1.19 5.58
CA SER A 258 -32.35 1.01 5.69
C SER A 258 -32.98 0.66 4.34
N LYS A 259 -33.71 -0.45 4.28
CA LYS A 259 -34.37 -0.94 3.07
C LYS A 259 -35.35 0.08 2.48
N GLY A 260 -35.39 0.20 1.16
CA GLY A 260 -36.35 1.04 0.43
C GLY A 260 -36.01 2.53 0.44
N ASN A 261 -34.90 2.91 1.10
CA ASN A 261 -34.41 4.28 1.13
C ASN A 261 -33.31 4.51 0.10
N THR A 262 -33.16 5.78 -0.25
CA THR A 262 -32.00 6.30 -0.95
C THR A 262 -31.16 7.09 0.05
N HIS A 263 -29.85 6.90 -0.01
CA HIS A 263 -28.88 7.54 0.88
C HIS A 263 -27.93 8.39 0.07
N SER A 264 -27.76 9.65 0.44
CA SER A 264 -26.73 10.50 -0.16
C SER A 264 -25.34 9.93 0.13
N PHE A 265 -24.49 9.89 -0.90
CA PHE A 265 -23.25 9.12 -0.92
C PHE A 265 -22.17 9.89 -1.66
N HIS A 266 -21.26 10.56 -0.96
CA HIS A 266 -20.29 11.48 -1.59
C HIS A 266 -18.99 11.61 -0.79
N PHE A 267 -17.95 12.16 -1.44
CA PHE A 267 -16.67 12.38 -0.82
C PHE A 267 -16.65 13.68 -0.02
N HIS A 268 -15.87 13.73 1.05
CA HIS A 268 -15.53 14.95 1.78
C HIS A 268 -14.02 15.18 1.76
N THR A 269 -13.64 16.41 2.11
CA THR A 269 -12.28 16.90 1.96
C THR A 269 -11.28 16.10 2.80
N TRP A 270 -11.62 15.73 4.04
CA TRP A 270 -10.68 15.17 5.00
C TRP A 270 -10.98 13.71 5.33
N GLY A 271 -9.94 12.86 5.32
CA GLY A 271 -10.00 11.50 5.83
C GLY A 271 -9.83 11.41 7.35
N ASP A 272 -10.12 12.49 8.08
CA ASP A 272 -9.90 12.56 9.52
C ASP A 272 -11.04 11.87 10.28
N MET A 273 -10.90 10.56 10.53
CA MET A 273 -11.91 9.82 11.29
C MET A 273 -11.89 10.11 12.81
N THR A 274 -11.02 11.00 13.29
CA THR A 274 -10.93 11.39 14.71
C THR A 274 -11.89 12.52 15.08
N VAL A 275 -12.46 13.21 14.08
CA VAL A 275 -13.45 14.28 14.29
C VAL A 275 -14.88 13.79 14.09
N ALA A 276 -15.87 14.63 14.42
CA ALA A 276 -17.26 14.37 14.08
C ALA A 276 -17.45 14.32 12.56
N PHE A 277 -18.42 13.54 12.06
CA PHE A 277 -18.66 13.45 10.62
C PHE A 277 -19.10 14.77 9.97
N THR A 278 -19.69 15.68 10.75
CA THR A 278 -20.02 17.06 10.34
C THR A 278 -18.78 17.88 9.97
N ASP A 279 -17.61 17.45 10.41
CA ASP A 279 -16.38 18.21 10.38
C ASP A 279 -15.38 17.68 9.34
N LEU A 280 -15.80 16.76 8.46
CA LEU A 280 -14.95 16.17 7.42
C LEU A 280 -14.65 17.14 6.25
N GLY A 281 -15.07 18.40 6.37
CA GLY A 281 -14.90 19.45 5.36
C GLY A 281 -16.02 19.45 4.33
N SER A 282 -15.88 20.28 3.29
CA SER A 282 -16.86 20.38 2.22
C SER A 282 -16.94 19.10 1.40
N ILE A 283 -18.09 18.90 0.74
CA ILE A 283 -18.26 17.86 -0.28
C ILE A 283 -17.19 18.08 -1.35
N TYR A 284 -16.43 17.02 -1.62
CA TYR A 284 -15.42 17.00 -2.67
C TYR A 284 -16.07 16.58 -3.98
N SER A 285 -15.90 17.40 -5.01
CA SER A 285 -16.63 17.28 -6.27
C SER A 285 -15.75 17.69 -7.46
N ALA A 286 -14.46 17.36 -7.42
CA ALA A 286 -13.52 17.61 -8.52
C ALA A 286 -13.11 16.31 -9.23
N ASN A 287 -12.52 16.44 -10.41
CA ASN A 287 -12.10 15.32 -11.28
C ASN A 287 -13.25 14.44 -11.80
N SER A 288 -14.43 15.02 -12.04
CA SER A 288 -15.54 14.38 -12.75
C SER A 288 -16.12 13.10 -12.11
N ILE A 289 -15.76 12.79 -10.87
CA ILE A 289 -16.31 11.67 -10.10
C ILE A 289 -17.32 12.26 -9.10
N TYR A 290 -18.59 12.22 -9.50
CA TYR A 290 -19.72 12.76 -8.73
C TYR A 290 -20.66 11.64 -8.35
N VAL A 291 -20.54 11.17 -7.13
CA VAL A 291 -21.46 10.20 -6.55
C VAL A 291 -22.53 11.00 -5.81
N ASP A 292 -23.81 10.77 -6.15
CA ASP A 292 -24.92 11.51 -5.54
C ASP A 292 -25.62 10.66 -4.49
N SER A 293 -26.04 9.45 -4.87
CA SER A 293 -26.78 8.57 -3.96
C SER A 293 -26.61 7.07 -4.24
N ILE A 294 -26.96 6.27 -3.24
CA ILE A 294 -27.08 4.82 -3.32
C ILE A 294 -28.46 4.38 -2.82
N SER A 295 -29.12 3.51 -3.59
CA SER A 295 -30.46 2.99 -3.25
C SER A 295 -30.40 1.56 -2.74
N VAL A 296 -31.18 1.27 -1.69
CA VAL A 296 -31.24 -0.06 -1.07
C VAL A 296 -32.41 -0.85 -1.63
N ASN A 297 -32.20 -1.46 -2.80
CA ASN A 297 -33.25 -2.18 -3.54
C ASN A 297 -33.35 -3.68 -3.19
N SER A 298 -32.37 -4.22 -2.44
CA SER A 298 -32.38 -5.63 -2.05
C SER A 298 -33.32 -5.90 -0.86
N PRO A 299 -34.07 -7.02 -0.84
CA PRO A 299 -34.81 -7.46 0.33
C PRO A 299 -33.91 -7.74 1.55
N THR A 300 -32.60 -7.93 1.35
CA THR A 300 -31.61 -8.24 2.40
C THR A 300 -30.98 -7.01 3.08
N GLY A 301 -31.33 -5.78 2.67
CA GLY A 301 -30.69 -4.55 3.20
C GLY A 301 -29.28 -4.31 2.67
N VAL A 302 -28.90 -5.01 1.59
CA VAL A 302 -27.66 -4.81 0.84
C VAL A 302 -27.90 -3.81 -0.28
N ALA A 303 -27.06 -2.78 -0.35
CA ALA A 303 -27.05 -1.78 -1.39
C ALA A 303 -25.87 -2.04 -2.34
N PHE A 304 -26.16 -2.02 -3.64
CA PHE A 304 -25.14 -2.11 -4.67
C PHE A 304 -25.08 -0.79 -5.43
N TYR A 305 -23.87 -0.38 -5.76
CA TYR A 305 -23.62 0.80 -6.57
C TYR A 305 -22.70 0.43 -7.73
N GLN A 306 -23.00 0.93 -8.92
CA GLN A 306 -22.09 0.87 -10.06
C GLN A 306 -22.29 2.10 -10.94
N ALA A 307 -21.20 2.80 -11.23
CA ALA A 307 -21.18 3.91 -12.18
C ALA A 307 -19.81 4.00 -12.86
N GLU A 308 -19.80 4.63 -14.02
CA GLU A 308 -18.57 4.99 -14.72
C GLU A 308 -18.48 6.51 -14.88
N TYR A 309 -17.26 7.02 -14.77
CA TYR A 309 -16.94 8.44 -14.81
C TYR A 309 -15.83 8.70 -15.83
N SER A 310 -15.86 9.86 -16.46
CA SER A 310 -14.76 10.33 -17.30
C SER A 310 -13.72 11.03 -16.42
N ALA A 311 -12.69 10.30 -16.02
CA ALA A 311 -11.62 10.78 -15.14
C ALA A 311 -10.31 10.07 -15.48
N ASP A 312 -9.21 10.81 -15.46
CA ASP A 312 -7.86 10.34 -15.78
C ASP A 312 -7.02 10.02 -14.54
N SER A 313 -7.49 10.38 -13.34
CA SER A 313 -6.77 10.22 -12.08
C SER A 313 -7.70 9.93 -10.90
N LEU A 314 -7.27 9.00 -10.05
CA LEU A 314 -7.91 8.71 -8.76
C LEU A 314 -7.18 9.37 -7.59
N LEU A 315 -6.03 10.02 -7.82
CA LEU A 315 -5.13 10.53 -6.78
C LEU A 315 -5.87 11.34 -5.70
N GLN A 316 -6.74 12.25 -6.12
CA GLN A 316 -7.45 13.16 -5.23
C GLN A 316 -8.51 12.48 -4.36
N HIS A 317 -8.83 11.21 -4.58
CA HIS A 317 -9.77 10.46 -3.74
C HIS A 317 -9.06 9.71 -2.61
N VAL A 318 -7.74 9.57 -2.69
CA VAL A 318 -6.93 8.90 -1.67
C VAL A 318 -6.73 9.83 -0.47
N GLY A 319 -6.87 9.30 0.74
CA GLY A 319 -6.76 10.04 1.98
C GLY A 319 -7.97 10.92 2.30
N ARG A 320 -8.97 10.99 1.43
CA ARG A 320 -10.29 11.61 1.70
C ARG A 320 -11.22 10.63 2.39
N SER A 321 -12.40 11.11 2.78
CA SER A 321 -13.47 10.24 3.27
C SER A 321 -14.62 10.14 2.28
N LEU A 322 -15.22 8.96 2.19
CA LEU A 322 -16.51 8.73 1.54
C LEU A 322 -17.58 8.58 2.62
N THR A 323 -18.66 9.36 2.54
CA THR A 323 -19.71 9.44 3.55
C THR A 323 -21.03 8.91 3.04
N ILE A 324 -21.87 8.43 3.97
CA ILE A 324 -23.23 8.00 3.71
C ILE A 324 -24.16 8.73 4.67
N HIS A 325 -25.23 9.30 4.16
CA HIS A 325 -26.20 10.08 4.92
C HIS A 325 -27.48 9.30 5.21
N ALA A 326 -28.22 9.70 6.25
CA ALA A 326 -29.45 9.03 6.66
C ALA A 326 -30.56 9.09 5.59
N GLY A 327 -30.64 10.19 4.86
CA GLY A 327 -31.60 10.45 3.79
C GLY A 327 -30.96 10.60 2.42
N GLY A 328 -31.79 10.88 1.41
CA GLY A 328 -31.38 10.90 0.00
C GLY A 328 -30.53 12.11 -0.40
N ASP A 329 -30.40 13.12 0.46
CA ASP A 329 -29.60 14.31 0.23
C ASP A 329 -28.60 14.57 1.38
N SER A 330 -27.66 15.48 1.11
CA SER A 330 -26.58 15.85 2.03
C SER A 330 -27.01 16.68 3.23
N SER A 331 -28.26 17.14 3.31
CA SER A 331 -28.78 17.89 4.46
C SER A 331 -29.09 17.00 5.65
N SER A 332 -29.33 15.71 5.40
CA SER A 332 -29.55 14.72 6.44
C SER A 332 -28.24 14.34 7.16
N PRO A 333 -28.27 13.88 8.43
CA PRO A 333 -27.05 13.54 9.15
C PRO A 333 -26.23 12.43 8.47
N THR A 334 -24.91 12.58 8.46
CA THR A 334 -23.98 11.51 8.08
C THR A 334 -24.08 10.36 9.09
N ILE A 335 -24.38 9.16 8.62
CA ILE A 335 -24.55 7.94 9.44
C ILE A 335 -23.33 7.02 9.37
N SER A 336 -22.49 7.16 8.35
CA SER A 336 -21.27 6.37 8.20
C SER A 336 -20.25 7.09 7.33
N ALA A 337 -18.97 6.84 7.58
CA ALA A 337 -17.86 7.37 6.82
C ALA A 337 -16.70 6.36 6.77
N ALA A 338 -15.92 6.41 5.70
CA ALA A 338 -14.72 5.61 5.54
C ALA A 338 -13.61 6.45 4.90
N VAL A 339 -12.37 6.28 5.38
CA VAL A 339 -11.18 6.78 4.64
C VAL A 339 -11.02 5.94 3.37
N CYS A 340 -10.67 6.60 2.29
CA CYS A 340 -10.36 5.97 1.01
C CYS A 340 -8.85 5.83 0.86
N GLY A 341 -8.36 4.60 0.77
CA GLY A 341 -6.95 4.26 0.69
C GLY A 341 -6.52 3.73 -0.67
N LEU A 342 -5.21 3.55 -0.84
CA LEU A 342 -4.62 2.81 -1.94
C LEU A 342 -5.12 1.37 -1.88
N ALA A 343 -5.85 0.93 -2.90
CA ALA A 343 -6.37 -0.42 -2.90
C ALA A 343 -5.25 -1.43 -3.16
N ASN A 344 -5.37 -2.61 -2.55
CA ASN A 344 -4.56 -3.74 -2.96
C ASN A 344 -4.84 -4.03 -4.45
N PRO A 345 -3.85 -4.33 -5.30
CA PRO A 345 -4.09 -4.63 -6.72
C PRO A 345 -5.07 -5.79 -6.93
N ARG A 346 -5.08 -6.75 -5.99
CA ARG A 346 -6.02 -7.88 -5.99
C ARG A 346 -7.38 -7.55 -5.37
N ALA A 347 -7.65 -6.28 -5.06
CA ALA A 347 -8.93 -5.88 -4.51
C ALA A 347 -10.06 -6.07 -5.53
N THR A 348 -11.06 -6.79 -5.08
CA THR A 348 -12.30 -7.12 -5.77
C THR A 348 -13.48 -6.92 -4.81
N LEU A 349 -14.66 -6.70 -5.37
CA LEU A 349 -15.90 -6.75 -4.61
C LEU A 349 -16.61 -8.05 -4.94
N ASP A 350 -17.07 -8.75 -3.92
CA ASP A 350 -18.09 -9.76 -4.12
C ASP A 350 -19.38 -9.04 -4.52
N LEU A 351 -19.86 -9.25 -5.74
CA LEU A 351 -21.10 -8.68 -6.26
C LEU A 351 -22.19 -9.75 -6.39
N THR A 352 -22.06 -10.87 -5.68
CA THR A 352 -23.09 -11.91 -5.66
C THR A 352 -24.42 -11.32 -5.21
N GLY A 353 -25.48 -11.59 -5.99
CA GLY A 353 -26.82 -11.03 -5.76
C GLY A 353 -26.99 -9.57 -6.21
N SER A 354 -25.97 -8.97 -6.83
CA SER A 354 -26.09 -7.67 -7.48
C SER A 354 -26.90 -7.77 -8.77
N PRO A 355 -27.71 -6.75 -9.13
CA PRO A 355 -28.26 -6.64 -10.48
C PRO A 355 -27.17 -6.45 -11.56
N PHE A 356 -25.93 -6.17 -11.15
CA PHE A 356 -24.77 -6.03 -12.03
C PHE A 356 -23.96 -7.33 -12.17
N ALA A 357 -24.43 -8.45 -11.59
CA ALA A 357 -23.69 -9.71 -11.55
C ALA A 357 -23.56 -10.43 -12.91
N GLU A 358 -24.06 -9.85 -14.00
CA GLU A 358 -23.85 -10.37 -15.35
C GLU A 358 -22.70 -9.64 -16.07
N GLY A 359 -21.61 -10.37 -16.34
CA GLY A 359 -20.79 -10.13 -17.55
C GLY A 359 -19.31 -9.69 -17.45
N ASP A 360 -18.64 -9.73 -16.29
CA ASP A 360 -17.21 -9.33 -16.20
C ASP A 360 -16.21 -10.48 -16.49
N GLU A 361 -16.66 -11.68 -16.83
CA GLU A 361 -15.81 -12.69 -17.49
C GLU A 361 -16.09 -12.58 -18.99
N ALA A 362 -15.30 -11.80 -19.72
CA ALA A 362 -15.20 -12.04 -21.15
C ALA A 362 -14.80 -13.51 -21.30
N PRO A 363 -15.62 -14.39 -21.91
CA PRO A 363 -15.16 -15.74 -22.19
C PRO A 363 -13.86 -15.58 -22.97
N MET A 364 -12.78 -16.18 -22.48
CA MET A 364 -11.52 -16.21 -23.22
C MET A 364 -11.88 -16.52 -24.66
N SER A 365 -11.58 -15.57 -25.57
CA SER A 365 -11.85 -15.77 -26.99
C SER A 365 -11.35 -17.17 -27.34
N GLY A 366 -12.15 -17.95 -28.08
CA GLY A 366 -11.78 -19.32 -28.44
C GLY A 366 -10.37 -19.41 -29.04
N GLY A 367 -9.87 -18.32 -29.65
CA GLY A 367 -8.49 -18.18 -30.11
C GLY A 367 -7.44 -18.09 -29.00
N VAL A 368 -7.72 -17.41 -27.89
CA VAL A 368 -6.80 -17.34 -26.72
C VAL A 368 -6.77 -18.67 -25.99
N LEU A 369 -7.91 -19.33 -25.82
CA LEU A 369 -7.96 -20.67 -25.23
C LEU A 369 -7.19 -21.67 -26.11
N LEU A 370 -7.38 -21.61 -27.44
CA LEU A 370 -6.62 -22.44 -28.38
C LEU A 370 -5.11 -22.14 -28.30
N LEU A 371 -4.71 -20.88 -28.22
CA LEU A 371 -3.30 -20.50 -28.11
C LEU A 371 -2.66 -21.03 -26.83
N VAL A 372 -3.35 -20.91 -25.69
CA VAL A 372 -2.86 -21.44 -24.40
C VAL A 372 -2.73 -22.96 -24.45
N VAL A 373 -3.75 -23.66 -24.96
CA VAL A 373 -3.72 -25.12 -25.10
C VAL A 373 -2.59 -25.58 -26.03
N VAL A 374 -2.43 -24.93 -27.19
CA VAL A 374 -1.34 -25.23 -28.14
C VAL A 374 0.02 -24.97 -27.49
N THR A 375 0.17 -23.85 -26.77
CA THR A 375 1.43 -23.52 -26.10
C THR A 375 1.78 -24.55 -25.03
N VAL A 376 0.82 -24.97 -24.21
CA VAL A 376 1.02 -26.03 -23.20
C VAL A 376 1.39 -27.35 -23.85
N ILE A 377 0.74 -27.75 -24.94
CA ILE A 377 1.07 -28.97 -25.68
C ILE A 377 2.48 -28.91 -26.26
N VAL A 378 2.86 -27.79 -26.89
CA VAL A 378 4.19 -27.61 -27.50
C VAL A 378 5.28 -27.62 -26.43
N VAL A 379 5.10 -26.90 -25.33
CA VAL A 379 6.06 -26.86 -24.21
C VAL A 379 6.19 -28.24 -23.57
N SER A 380 5.08 -28.95 -23.36
CA SER A 380 5.10 -30.31 -22.80
C SER A 380 5.77 -31.31 -23.74
N ALA A 381 5.56 -31.20 -25.05
CA ALA A 381 6.23 -32.03 -26.04
C ALA A 381 7.74 -31.74 -26.11
N PHE A 382 8.15 -30.48 -26.01
CA PHE A 382 9.56 -30.07 -25.96
C PHE A 382 10.24 -30.55 -24.68
N LEU A 383 9.61 -30.40 -23.51
CA LEU A 383 10.15 -30.94 -22.27
C LEU A 383 10.23 -32.48 -22.31
N GLY A 384 9.20 -33.16 -22.83
CA GLY A 384 9.20 -34.60 -22.97
C GLY A 384 10.32 -35.11 -23.89
N THR A 385 10.53 -34.47 -25.04
CA THR A 385 11.63 -34.82 -25.96
C THR A 385 13.01 -34.49 -25.37
N ALA A 386 13.16 -33.37 -24.68
CA ALA A 386 14.41 -33.04 -23.99
C ALA A 386 14.73 -34.07 -22.90
N VAL A 387 13.74 -34.47 -22.09
CA VAL A 387 13.91 -35.50 -21.06
C VAL A 387 14.28 -36.84 -21.68
N LEU A 388 13.61 -37.28 -22.76
CA LEU A 388 13.94 -38.53 -23.45
C LEU A 388 15.35 -38.48 -24.08
N TYR A 389 15.76 -37.34 -24.62
CA TYR A 389 17.11 -37.11 -25.14
C TYR A 389 18.18 -37.24 -24.04
N PHE A 390 17.99 -36.57 -22.88
CA PHE A 390 18.91 -36.66 -21.75
C PHE A 390 18.95 -38.07 -21.12
N MET A 391 17.82 -38.78 -21.12
CA MET A 391 17.74 -40.16 -20.63
C MET A 391 18.16 -41.22 -21.66
N ARG A 392 18.56 -40.82 -22.88
CA ARG A 392 18.91 -41.72 -24.00
C ARG A 392 17.84 -42.79 -24.29
N VAL A 393 16.57 -42.46 -24.08
CA VAL A 393 15.44 -43.36 -24.34
C VAL A 393 14.98 -43.15 -25.79
N PRO A 394 14.85 -44.20 -26.60
CA PRO A 394 14.43 -44.07 -27.99
C PRO A 394 12.99 -43.54 -28.11
N ILE A 395 12.79 -42.51 -28.94
CA ILE A 395 11.48 -41.89 -29.18
C ILE A 395 10.70 -42.75 -30.19
N PRO A 396 9.46 -43.19 -29.88
CA PRO A 396 8.79 -44.28 -30.61
C PRO A 396 8.16 -43.89 -31.97
N PHE A 397 8.37 -42.67 -32.48
CA PHE A 397 7.68 -42.17 -33.70
C PHE A 397 8.58 -41.82 -34.90
N CYS A 398 9.86 -42.21 -34.91
CA CYS A 398 10.69 -42.11 -36.11
C CYS A 398 10.84 -43.47 -36.79
N GLY A 399 10.07 -43.70 -37.86
CA GLY A 399 10.19 -44.88 -38.73
C GLY A 399 11.49 -44.95 -39.54
N ARG A 400 12.37 -43.95 -39.45
CA ARG A 400 13.76 -43.95 -39.92
C ARG A 400 14.58 -42.90 -39.12
N CYS A 401 15.15 -43.27 -37.98
CA CYS A 401 16.21 -42.46 -37.39
C CYS A 401 17.48 -42.59 -38.24
N LEU A 402 17.94 -41.48 -38.80
CA LEU A 402 19.28 -41.32 -39.35
C LEU A 402 20.30 -41.60 -38.23
N TYR A 403 20.92 -42.77 -38.25
CA TYR A 403 22.30 -42.88 -37.82
C TYR A 403 23.14 -42.24 -38.93
N VAL A 404 23.74 -41.08 -38.66
CA VAL A 404 24.94 -40.70 -39.41
C VAL A 404 26.09 -41.36 -38.67
N ASP A 405 26.68 -42.35 -39.32
CA ASP A 405 27.93 -42.98 -38.88
C ASP A 405 29.03 -41.94 -38.68
N MET A 406 29.86 -42.22 -37.69
CA MET A 406 30.98 -41.41 -37.23
C MET A 406 31.87 -40.88 -38.36
N ILE A 407 32.00 -39.55 -38.46
CA ILE A 407 33.28 -38.94 -38.87
C ILE A 407 34.03 -38.60 -37.59
N ALA A 408 35.09 -39.37 -37.33
CA ALA A 408 36.02 -39.15 -36.26
C ALA A 408 36.70 -37.78 -36.40
N LEU A 409 36.30 -36.80 -35.60
CA LEU A 409 37.13 -35.64 -35.30
C LEU A 409 38.08 -36.04 -34.17
N SER A 410 39.35 -36.19 -34.52
CA SER A 410 40.44 -36.47 -33.57
C SER A 410 40.49 -35.39 -32.48
N PRO A 411 40.74 -35.74 -31.21
CA PRO A 411 40.91 -34.76 -30.16
C PRO A 411 42.17 -33.89 -30.42
N PRO A 412 42.14 -32.59 -30.08
CA PRO A 412 43.31 -31.73 -30.20
C PRO A 412 44.46 -32.23 -29.30
N PRO A 413 45.73 -32.06 -29.71
CA PRO A 413 46.86 -32.55 -28.94
C PRO A 413 46.98 -31.84 -27.58
N PRO A 414 47.42 -32.55 -26.53
CA PRO A 414 47.68 -31.95 -25.22
C PRO A 414 48.84 -30.94 -25.29
N PRO A 415 48.86 -29.94 -24.39
CA PRO A 415 49.95 -28.96 -24.32
C PRO A 415 51.29 -29.66 -24.05
N PRO A 416 52.41 -29.16 -24.62
CA PRO A 416 53.71 -29.79 -24.46
C PRO A 416 54.14 -29.82 -23.00
N GLN A 417 54.34 -31.04 -22.47
CA GLN A 417 55.03 -31.27 -21.21
C GLN A 417 56.52 -30.96 -21.42
N GLY A 418 57.02 -29.93 -20.74
CA GLY A 418 58.45 -29.67 -20.64
C GLY A 418 59.11 -30.81 -19.87
N HIS A 419 59.83 -31.68 -20.58
CA HIS A 419 60.72 -32.65 -19.95
C HIS A 419 61.97 -31.95 -19.40
N TYR A 420 62.25 -32.27 -18.14
CA TYR A 420 63.51 -32.08 -17.45
C TYR A 420 64.72 -32.50 -18.30
N ALA A 421 65.74 -31.66 -18.32
CA ALA A 421 67.12 -32.08 -18.50
C ALA A 421 67.95 -31.53 -17.33
N ASP A 422 68.28 -32.47 -16.46
CA ASP A 422 69.30 -32.46 -15.42
C ASP A 422 70.65 -31.94 -15.97
N GLN A 423 71.26 -30.97 -15.28
CA GLN A 423 72.72 -30.87 -15.12
C GLN A 423 73.08 -30.09 -13.84
N GLY A 424 73.69 -30.80 -12.89
CA GLY A 424 74.98 -30.38 -12.35
C GLY A 424 75.00 -29.56 -11.05
N LYS A 425 75.18 -30.29 -9.93
CA LYS A 425 76.12 -30.03 -8.81
C LYS A 425 76.57 -28.58 -8.58
N TYR A 426 76.37 -28.04 -7.37
CA TYR A 426 77.43 -27.62 -6.42
C TYR A 426 76.86 -26.88 -5.19
N GLY A 427 77.01 -27.50 -4.00
CA GLY A 427 77.28 -26.88 -2.67
C GLY A 427 76.21 -25.93 -2.08
N SER A 428 76.09 -25.70 -0.78
CA SER A 428 76.67 -26.18 0.48
C SER A 428 76.05 -25.29 1.59
N ALA A 429 75.82 -25.87 2.78
CA ALA A 429 75.69 -25.20 4.10
C ALA A 429 74.51 -24.22 4.32
N GLN A 430 73.59 -24.52 5.25
CA GLN A 430 73.68 -24.22 6.69
C GLN A 430 73.94 -22.75 7.06
N ARG A 431 72.95 -22.19 7.80
CA ARG A 431 73.02 -21.20 8.88
C ARG A 431 73.76 -19.87 8.64
N ALA A 432 73.01 -18.79 8.77
CA ALA A 432 73.15 -17.86 9.90
C ALA A 432 71.76 -17.36 10.29
#